data_AF-V8NLN0-F1
#
_entry.id   AF-V8NLN0-F1
#
_cell.length_a   1.000
_cell.length_b   1.000
_cell.length_c   1.000
_cell.angle_alpha   90.00
_cell.angle_beta   90.00
_cell.angle_gamma   90.00
#
_symmetry.space_group_name_H-M   'P 1'
#
loop_
_entity.id
_entity.type
_entity.pdbx_description
1 polymer ?
#
loop_
_entity_poly.entity_id
_entity_poly.type
_entity_poly.pdbx_seq_one_letter_code
_entity_poly.pdbx_strand_id
1 'polypeptide(L)'
;MGGEAGPALSSRPAWLAAWNKTWLEWKNLLFTYLLWKKWLMNGLQENFADVQVSVVDCPDMTRGPFCFPVKGICGKPRIADVGGVPYLLPLVQKEKFIPIVQAGKEEKAAINGSYLAKIHPEDGSCLLQKYSSLYNDCEFGLLANLYASEGLPGKVIEVRAKKRTGEQNFISCIRKALDKHYGDKTVGMGGTFIIQKGNAKLHIMPSEFSACPLETDEKVNNWLKFFEMTAPLICQPVIVSQDPGFDLRVEHTHCFSHHGEGGHYHMDTTPETVEYLGYFVPAEFLFRIDRPKETHMVGRD
;
A
#
# COMPACT_ATOMS: atom_id res chain seq x y z
N MET A 1 19.27 -2.17 53.98
CA MET A 1 18.26 -2.95 53.21
C MET A 1 17.72 -2.00 52.17
N GLY A 2 18.30 -1.85 50.97
CA GLY A 2 18.54 -2.90 49.98
C GLY A 2 17.33 -2.94 49.03
N GLY A 3 17.08 -1.86 48.30
CA GLY A 3 16.00 -1.77 47.31
C GLY A 3 16.54 -2.11 45.93
N GLU A 4 16.08 -3.21 45.36
CA GLU A 4 16.45 -3.66 44.02
C GLU A 4 15.87 -2.71 42.95
N ALA A 5 16.76 -2.13 42.16
CA ALA A 5 16.39 -1.48 40.90
C ALA A 5 16.09 -2.56 39.86
N GLY A 6 14.86 -2.58 39.34
CA GLY A 6 14.48 -3.44 38.23
C GLY A 6 15.32 -3.16 36.97
N PRO A 7 15.59 -4.17 36.13
CA PRO A 7 16.46 -4.00 34.98
C PRO A 7 15.81 -3.09 33.93
N ALA A 8 16.54 -2.04 33.55
CA ALA A 8 16.22 -1.21 32.40
C ALA A 8 16.20 -2.09 31.12
N LEU A 9 15.08 -2.08 30.41
CA LEU A 9 14.95 -2.65 29.07
C LEU A 9 15.79 -1.83 28.07
N SER A 10 17.11 -2.04 28.07
CA SER A 10 18.03 -1.46 27.09
C SER A 10 18.71 -2.56 26.27
N SER A 11 17.97 -3.17 25.37
CA SER A 11 18.58 -3.87 24.23
C SER A 11 17.65 -3.77 23.04
N ARG A 12 18.04 -2.98 22.04
CA ARG A 12 17.38 -3.02 20.73
C ARG A 12 17.51 -4.46 20.20
N PRO A 13 16.42 -5.09 19.73
CA PRO A 13 16.48 -6.45 19.23
C PRO A 13 17.50 -6.60 18.10
N ALA A 14 18.24 -7.71 18.08
CA ALA A 14 19.28 -7.99 17.08
C ALA A 14 18.77 -7.95 15.62
N TRP A 15 17.46 -8.15 15.39
CA TRP A 15 16.85 -8.07 14.05
C TRP A 15 16.78 -6.63 13.50
N LEU A 16 16.69 -5.61 14.36
CA LEU A 16 16.81 -4.19 13.96
C LEU A 16 18.23 -3.84 13.47
N ALA A 17 19.24 -4.62 13.88
CA ALA A 17 20.63 -4.41 13.51
C ALA A 17 21.00 -5.05 12.16
N ALA A 18 20.31 -6.12 11.75
CA ALA A 18 20.60 -6.84 10.51
C ALA A 18 20.24 -6.02 9.25
N TRP A 19 19.21 -5.16 9.33
CA TRP A 19 18.80 -4.29 8.21
C TRP A 19 19.66 -3.01 8.05
N ASN A 20 20.35 -2.57 9.11
CA ASN A 20 21.10 -1.31 9.09
C ASN A 20 22.41 -1.36 8.29
N LYS A 21 22.95 -2.55 7.96
CA LYS A 21 24.29 -2.67 7.39
C LYS A 21 24.37 -2.40 5.88
N THR A 22 23.29 -2.52 5.11
CA THR A 22 23.29 -2.30 3.65
C THR A 22 22.96 -0.87 3.24
N TRP A 23 22.36 -0.07 4.14
CA TRP A 23 21.86 1.27 3.84
C TRP A 23 22.84 2.43 4.13
N LEU A 24 23.85 2.22 4.98
CA LEU A 24 24.78 3.30 5.36
C LEU A 24 25.62 3.87 4.20
N GLU A 25 25.71 3.18 3.07
CA GLU A 25 26.47 3.62 1.89
C GLU A 25 25.69 4.58 0.96
N TRP A 26 24.36 4.69 1.08
CA TRP A 26 23.50 5.44 0.15
C TRP A 26 23.00 6.79 0.70
N LYS A 27 23.77 7.44 1.59
CA LYS A 27 23.38 8.70 2.25
C LYS A 27 23.10 9.90 1.34
N ASN A 28 23.25 9.77 0.02
CA ASN A 28 22.85 10.82 -0.92
C ASN A 28 21.47 10.52 -1.51
N LEU A 29 20.40 10.99 -0.83
CA LEU A 29 19.01 10.85 -1.28
C LEU A 29 18.84 11.23 -2.77
N LEU A 30 19.52 12.28 -3.23
CA LEU A 30 19.40 12.73 -4.62
C LEU A 30 19.88 11.68 -5.62
N PHE A 31 20.97 10.97 -5.30
CA PHE A 31 21.50 9.91 -6.16
C PHE A 31 20.55 8.70 -6.22
N THR A 32 19.95 8.34 -5.08
CA THR A 32 18.93 7.29 -5.00
C THR A 32 17.73 7.63 -5.89
N TYR A 33 17.20 8.84 -5.81
CA TYR A 33 16.03 9.23 -6.62
C TYR A 33 16.33 9.23 -8.13
N LEU A 34 17.55 9.60 -8.54
CA LEU A 34 17.94 9.57 -9.95
C LEU A 34 18.03 8.14 -10.50
N LEU A 35 18.55 7.20 -9.70
CA LEU A 35 18.55 5.78 -10.06
C LEU A 35 17.13 5.24 -10.18
N TRP A 36 16.30 5.47 -9.16
CA TRP A 36 14.91 5.02 -9.19
C TRP A 36 14.15 5.57 -10.40
N LYS A 37 14.30 6.87 -10.71
CA LYS A 37 13.76 7.46 -11.93
C LYS A 37 14.13 6.65 -13.18
N LYS A 38 15.41 6.33 -13.35
CA LYS A 38 15.91 5.59 -14.51
C LYS A 38 15.30 4.20 -14.61
N TRP A 39 15.28 3.44 -13.51
CA TRP A 39 14.83 2.05 -13.53
C TRP A 39 13.33 1.93 -13.70
N LEU A 40 12.56 2.80 -13.04
CA LEU A 40 11.12 2.86 -13.22
C LEU A 40 10.75 3.25 -14.66
N MET A 41 11.45 4.23 -15.24
CA MET A 41 11.25 4.59 -16.65
C MET A 41 11.43 3.37 -17.56
N ASN A 42 12.57 2.67 -17.43
CA ASN A 42 12.88 1.52 -18.27
C ASN A 42 11.85 0.39 -18.11
N GLY A 43 11.48 0.03 -16.88
CA GLY A 43 10.54 -1.07 -16.63
C GLY A 43 9.11 -0.76 -17.07
N LEU A 44 8.65 0.49 -16.90
CA LEU A 44 7.33 0.91 -17.37
C LEU A 44 7.24 0.96 -18.89
N GLN A 45 8.31 1.37 -19.59
CA GLN A 45 8.36 1.40 -21.06
C GLN A 45 8.25 0.02 -21.71
N GLU A 46 8.48 -1.07 -20.96
CA GLU A 46 8.22 -2.44 -21.43
C GLU A 46 6.71 -2.73 -21.53
N ASN A 47 5.84 -1.98 -20.85
CA ASN A 47 4.39 -2.26 -20.75
C ASN A 47 3.48 -1.06 -21.04
N PHE A 48 4.02 0.14 -21.29
CA PHE A 48 3.25 1.35 -21.56
C PHE A 48 3.86 2.14 -22.73
N ALA A 49 3.01 2.69 -23.59
CA ALA A 49 3.44 3.40 -24.79
C ALA A 49 4.01 4.80 -24.49
N ASP A 50 3.45 5.49 -23.49
CA ASP A 50 3.90 6.82 -23.09
C ASP A 50 4.22 6.81 -21.58
N VAL A 51 5.49 7.00 -21.25
CA VAL A 51 6.00 6.95 -19.89
C VAL A 51 6.88 8.17 -19.64
N GLN A 52 6.62 8.85 -18.52
CA GLN A 52 7.47 9.89 -18.00
C GLN A 52 7.71 9.66 -16.51
N VAL A 53 8.98 9.57 -16.12
CA VAL A 53 9.37 9.51 -14.70
C VAL A 53 10.27 10.69 -14.39
N SER A 54 9.97 11.41 -13.31
CA SER A 54 10.72 12.60 -12.90
C SER A 54 10.82 12.73 -11.38
N VAL A 55 11.77 13.54 -10.90
CA VAL A 55 11.90 13.88 -9.48
C VAL A 55 11.42 15.30 -9.33
N VAL A 56 10.32 15.49 -8.61
CA VAL A 56 9.62 16.79 -8.50
C VAL A 56 9.43 17.16 -7.03
N ASP A 57 9.08 18.43 -6.78
CA ASP A 57 8.50 18.78 -5.48
C ASP A 57 7.11 18.15 -5.37
N CYS A 58 6.83 17.55 -4.21
CA CYS A 58 5.54 16.96 -3.89
C CYS A 58 4.44 18.01 -4.12
N PRO A 59 3.38 17.73 -4.90
CA PRO A 59 2.24 18.62 -4.95
C PRO A 59 1.61 18.74 -3.57
N ASP A 60 0.87 19.83 -3.33
CA ASP A 60 0.11 20.00 -2.09
C ASP A 60 -1.01 18.96 -2.02
N MET A 61 -0.78 17.91 -1.22
CA MET A 61 -1.69 16.76 -1.09
C MET A 61 -3.00 17.11 -0.39
N THR A 62 -3.12 18.30 0.21
CA THR A 62 -4.40 18.80 0.75
C THR A 62 -5.36 19.24 -0.34
N ARG A 63 -4.88 19.42 -1.58
CA ARG A 63 -5.68 19.85 -2.72
C ARG A 63 -6.26 18.66 -3.47
N GLY A 64 -7.25 18.95 -4.31
CA GLY A 64 -7.80 17.97 -5.23
C GLY A 64 -6.74 17.43 -6.19
N PRO A 65 -6.82 16.15 -6.57
CA PRO A 65 -7.88 15.21 -6.20
C PRO A 65 -7.65 14.45 -4.88
N PHE A 66 -6.48 14.56 -4.24
CA PHE A 66 -6.12 13.74 -3.08
C PHE A 66 -6.87 14.11 -1.79
N CYS A 67 -6.96 15.41 -1.48
CA CYS A 67 -7.65 15.94 -0.29
C CYS A 67 -7.19 15.29 1.03
N PHE A 68 -5.89 14.98 1.16
CA PHE A 68 -5.30 14.40 2.36
C PHE A 68 -5.21 15.41 3.51
N PRO A 69 -5.14 14.96 4.78
CA PRO A 69 -5.02 15.85 5.94
C PRO A 69 -3.62 16.49 6.10
N VAL A 70 -2.69 16.21 5.18
CA VAL A 70 -1.29 16.66 5.21
C VAL A 70 -0.84 17.16 3.85
N LYS A 71 0.18 18.01 3.81
CA LYS A 71 0.65 18.68 2.57
C LYS A 71 1.51 17.80 1.67
N GLY A 72 2.09 16.72 2.18
CA GLY A 72 2.93 15.85 1.39
C GLY A 72 3.01 14.44 1.97
N ILE A 73 3.93 13.66 1.42
CA ILE A 73 4.15 12.25 1.76
C ILE A 73 5.60 11.98 2.17
N CYS A 74 6.38 13.03 2.46
CA CYS A 74 7.80 12.91 2.80
C CYS A 74 8.04 12.97 4.32
N GLY A 75 9.30 12.76 4.71
CA GLY A 75 9.74 12.77 6.11
C GLY A 75 9.70 11.38 6.74
N LYS A 76 10.89 10.83 6.99
CA LYS A 76 11.13 9.49 7.57
C LYS A 76 10.17 8.39 7.06
N PRO A 77 10.17 8.14 5.74
CA PRO A 77 9.25 7.20 5.10
C PRO A 77 9.52 5.76 5.56
N ARG A 78 8.46 4.99 5.82
CA ARG A 78 8.54 3.59 6.26
C ARG A 78 7.32 2.79 5.82
N ILE A 79 7.49 1.48 5.73
CA ILE A 79 6.41 0.52 5.48
C ILE A 79 6.11 -0.22 6.79
N ALA A 80 4.83 -0.48 7.05
CA ALA A 80 4.40 -1.47 8.04
C ALA A 80 3.53 -2.53 7.35
N ASP A 81 3.92 -3.80 7.51
CA ASP A 81 3.16 -4.98 7.09
C ASP A 81 2.63 -5.67 8.35
N VAL A 82 1.33 -5.55 8.56
CA VAL A 82 0.64 -5.83 9.81
C VAL A 82 -0.33 -7.01 9.59
N GLY A 83 -0.23 -8.05 10.41
CA GLY A 83 -1.08 -9.24 10.26
C GLY A 83 -0.84 -9.96 8.93
N GLY A 84 -1.90 -10.40 8.25
CA GLY A 84 -1.78 -10.95 6.90
C GLY A 84 -3.02 -11.70 6.44
N VAL A 85 -3.04 -12.07 5.16
CA VAL A 85 -4.11 -12.90 4.57
C VAL A 85 -4.38 -14.19 5.37
N PRO A 86 -3.38 -14.86 6.00
CA PRO A 86 -3.64 -16.02 6.87
C PRO A 86 -4.50 -15.77 8.11
N TYR A 87 -4.77 -14.50 8.49
CA TYR A 87 -5.77 -14.19 9.51
C TYR A 87 -7.19 -14.10 8.94
N LEU A 88 -7.34 -13.93 7.64
CA LEU A 88 -8.62 -13.95 6.93
C LEU A 88 -8.96 -15.36 6.43
N LEU A 89 -7.97 -16.10 5.95
CA LEU A 89 -8.13 -17.37 5.23
C LEU A 89 -7.37 -18.51 5.92
N PRO A 90 -7.80 -19.78 5.75
CA PRO A 90 -9.00 -20.20 5.02
C PRO A 90 -10.31 -19.95 5.80
N LEU A 91 -10.22 -19.74 7.12
CA LEU A 91 -11.30 -19.26 7.97
C LEU A 91 -10.79 -18.04 8.75
N VAL A 92 -11.67 -17.06 8.93
CA VAL A 92 -11.32 -15.82 9.62
C VAL A 92 -11.00 -16.06 11.11
N GLN A 93 -9.91 -15.46 11.58
CA GLN A 93 -9.53 -15.39 12.99
C GLN A 93 -10.03 -14.05 13.55
N LYS A 94 -11.27 -14.02 14.04
CA LYS A 94 -11.95 -12.77 14.45
C LYS A 94 -11.26 -12.07 15.64
N GLU A 95 -10.52 -12.83 16.44
CA GLU A 95 -9.71 -12.35 17.54
C GLU A 95 -8.46 -11.57 17.09
N LYS A 96 -8.09 -11.63 15.80
CA LYS A 96 -6.96 -10.89 15.21
C LYS A 96 -7.34 -9.46 14.82
N PHE A 97 -7.93 -8.75 15.77
CA PHE A 97 -8.14 -7.32 15.70
C PHE A 97 -6.83 -6.60 16.02
N ILE A 98 -6.37 -5.72 15.13
CA ILE A 98 -5.06 -5.10 15.27
C ILE A 98 -5.24 -3.62 15.58
N PRO A 99 -4.89 -3.16 16.80
CA PRO A 99 -5.27 -1.85 17.27
C PRO A 99 -4.48 -0.68 16.64
N ILE A 100 -5.16 0.47 16.70
CA ILE A 100 -4.82 1.86 16.38
C ILE A 100 -3.37 2.13 15.93
N VAL A 101 -3.25 2.63 14.69
CA VAL A 101 -2.05 3.31 14.22
C VAL A 101 -2.13 4.78 14.64
N GLN A 102 -1.29 5.19 15.57
CA GLN A 102 -1.09 6.60 15.92
C GLN A 102 0.30 7.05 15.48
N ALA A 103 0.35 8.07 14.63
CA ALA A 103 1.61 8.74 14.31
C ALA A 103 2.15 9.41 15.58
N GLY A 104 3.38 9.07 15.96
CA GLY A 104 4.00 9.58 17.18
C GLY A 104 4.28 11.08 17.09
N LYS A 105 3.82 11.80 18.12
CA LYS A 105 3.95 13.25 18.39
C LYS A 105 2.86 14.12 17.79
N GLU A 106 1.84 14.41 18.60
CA GLU A 106 1.37 15.77 18.94
C GLU A 106 0.13 15.64 19.85
N GLU A 107 -0.10 16.60 20.74
CA GLU A 107 -1.31 16.71 21.59
C GLU A 107 -2.59 17.01 20.77
N LYS A 108 -2.58 16.72 19.47
CA LYS A 108 -3.69 16.96 18.54
C LYS A 108 -4.45 15.67 18.31
N ALA A 109 -5.77 15.79 18.23
CA ALA A 109 -6.63 14.68 17.84
C ALA A 109 -6.25 14.18 16.44
N ALA A 110 -6.29 12.86 16.25
CA ALA A 110 -6.06 12.24 14.95
C ALA A 110 -7.14 12.68 13.95
N ILE A 111 -6.74 13.00 12.71
CA ILE A 111 -7.68 13.27 11.61
C ILE A 111 -7.80 11.98 10.78
N ASN A 112 -8.91 11.26 10.96
CA ASN A 112 -9.18 10.05 10.19
C ASN A 112 -9.91 10.39 8.87
N GLY A 113 -9.12 10.46 7.79
CA GLY A 113 -9.59 10.68 6.41
C GLY A 113 -9.84 9.39 5.62
N SER A 114 -9.89 8.23 6.28
CA SER A 114 -10.01 6.93 5.60
C SER A 114 -11.36 6.77 4.90
N TYR A 115 -11.36 5.97 3.83
CA TYR A 115 -12.57 5.51 3.15
C TYR A 115 -12.74 4.01 3.37
N LEU A 116 -13.99 3.57 3.36
CA LEU A 116 -14.37 2.16 3.46
C LEU A 116 -15.36 1.82 2.34
N ALA A 117 -15.06 0.77 1.59
CA ALA A 117 -15.92 0.24 0.54
C ALA A 117 -16.65 -1.02 1.05
N LYS A 118 -17.97 -1.07 0.85
CA LYS A 118 -18.84 -2.21 1.17
C LYS A 118 -19.67 -2.58 -0.06
N ILE A 119 -20.19 -3.79 -0.07
CA ILE A 119 -21.24 -4.20 -1.01
C ILE A 119 -22.57 -3.72 -0.44
N HIS A 120 -23.31 -2.92 -1.20
CA HIS A 120 -24.63 -2.47 -0.80
C HIS A 120 -25.58 -3.70 -0.73
N PRO A 121 -26.33 -3.90 0.37
CA PRO A 121 -27.02 -5.15 0.63
C PRO A 121 -28.21 -5.42 -0.31
N GLU A 122 -28.81 -4.39 -0.91
CA GLU A 122 -30.02 -4.53 -1.72
C GLU A 122 -29.74 -4.81 -3.20
N ASP A 123 -28.83 -4.05 -3.80
CA ASP A 123 -28.52 -4.08 -5.24
C ASP A 123 -27.12 -4.63 -5.52
N GLY A 124 -26.32 -4.86 -4.48
CA GLY A 124 -24.96 -5.35 -4.60
C GLY A 124 -23.97 -4.35 -5.18
N SER A 125 -24.32 -3.07 -5.29
CA SER A 125 -23.41 -2.03 -5.82
C SER A 125 -22.27 -1.71 -4.84
N CYS A 126 -21.28 -0.93 -5.28
CA CYS A 126 -20.23 -0.41 -4.40
C CYS A 126 -20.80 0.74 -3.55
N LEU A 127 -20.71 0.60 -2.23
CA LEU A 127 -21.00 1.65 -1.26
C LEU A 127 -19.68 2.13 -0.64
N LEU A 128 -19.16 3.25 -1.14
CA LEU A 128 -17.97 3.91 -0.59
C LEU A 128 -18.38 5.02 0.40
N GLN A 129 -17.87 4.97 1.62
CA GLN A 129 -18.17 5.94 2.67
C GLN A 129 -16.90 6.42 3.36
N LYS A 130 -16.92 7.64 3.91
CA LYS A 130 -15.87 8.08 4.82
C LYS A 130 -15.98 7.31 6.13
N TYR A 131 -14.85 6.81 6.63
CA TYR A 131 -14.83 6.08 7.90
C TYR A 131 -15.37 6.93 9.06
N SER A 132 -14.99 8.21 9.09
CA SER A 132 -15.42 9.19 10.09
C SER A 132 -16.92 9.55 10.06
N SER A 133 -17.69 9.13 9.04
CA SER A 133 -19.16 9.25 9.10
C SER A 133 -19.83 8.09 9.82
N LEU A 134 -19.10 7.01 10.12
CA LEU A 134 -19.61 5.79 10.73
C LEU A 134 -19.00 5.53 12.11
N TYR A 135 -17.73 5.89 12.30
CA TYR A 135 -16.93 5.55 13.48
C TYR A 135 -16.05 6.75 13.88
N ASN A 136 -15.63 6.79 15.16
CA ASN A 136 -14.83 7.89 15.72
C ASN A 136 -13.40 7.47 16.11
N ASP A 137 -13.03 6.22 15.85
CA ASP A 137 -11.72 5.65 16.16
C ASP A 137 -10.82 5.57 14.90
N CYS A 138 -9.74 4.79 14.99
CA CYS A 138 -8.76 4.57 13.91
C CYS A 138 -8.44 3.07 13.76
N GLU A 139 -9.45 2.23 13.93
CA GLU A 139 -9.28 0.78 13.97
C GLU A 139 -9.32 0.13 12.58
N PHE A 140 -8.60 -0.98 12.44
CA PHE A 140 -8.69 -1.92 11.31
C PHE A 140 -8.49 -3.36 11.81
N GLY A 141 -8.80 -4.35 10.99
CA GLY A 141 -8.73 -5.75 11.37
C GLY A 141 -7.96 -6.62 10.37
N LEU A 142 -7.48 -7.76 10.85
CA LEU A 142 -6.86 -8.86 10.10
C LEU A 142 -5.52 -8.54 9.44
N LEU A 143 -5.45 -7.53 8.58
CA LEU A 143 -4.25 -7.20 7.82
C LEU A 143 -4.22 -5.73 7.41
N ALA A 144 -3.01 -5.17 7.34
CA ALA A 144 -2.77 -3.87 6.72
C ALA A 144 -1.36 -3.78 6.13
N ASN A 145 -1.28 -3.20 4.94
CA ASN A 145 -0.02 -2.79 4.31
C ASN A 145 -0.02 -1.27 4.25
N LEU A 146 0.85 -0.65 5.04
CA LEU A 146 0.82 0.78 5.29
C LEU A 146 2.12 1.44 4.83
N TYR A 147 1.99 2.55 4.13
CA TYR A 147 3.05 3.53 3.97
C TYR A 147 2.86 4.64 5.02
N ALA A 148 3.89 4.94 5.81
CA ALA A 148 3.86 5.97 6.83
C ALA A 148 5.00 6.97 6.63
N SER A 149 4.71 8.25 6.91
CA SER A 149 5.67 9.37 6.84
C SER A 149 5.26 10.46 7.83
N GLU A 150 6.05 11.53 7.92
CA GLU A 150 5.72 12.74 8.68
C GLU A 150 4.75 13.66 7.92
N GLY A 151 4.31 13.30 6.71
CA GLY A 151 3.34 14.09 5.92
C GLY A 151 3.89 15.42 5.39
N LEU A 152 5.22 15.55 5.32
CA LEU A 152 5.88 16.79 4.96
C LEU A 152 5.96 16.98 3.44
N PRO A 153 6.01 18.23 2.94
CA PRO A 153 6.49 18.52 1.60
C PRO A 153 7.94 18.01 1.40
N GLY A 154 8.32 17.77 0.16
CA GLY A 154 9.68 17.33 -0.17
C GLY A 154 9.78 16.79 -1.59
N LYS A 155 10.93 16.21 -1.95
CA LYS A 155 11.10 15.57 -3.26
C LYS A 155 10.40 14.20 -3.32
N VAL A 156 9.68 13.96 -4.41
CA VAL A 156 8.98 12.71 -4.71
C VAL A 156 9.32 12.25 -6.13
N ILE A 157 9.11 10.96 -6.40
CA ILE A 157 9.18 10.41 -7.75
C ILE A 157 7.79 10.55 -8.37
N GLU A 158 7.65 11.40 -9.38
CA GLU A 158 6.45 11.46 -10.21
C GLU A 158 6.57 10.43 -11.34
N VAL A 159 5.53 9.62 -11.50
CA VAL A 159 5.39 8.62 -12.56
C VAL A 159 4.11 8.91 -13.34
N ARG A 160 4.25 9.12 -14.64
CA ARG A 160 3.15 9.18 -15.60
C ARG A 160 3.29 7.99 -16.54
N ALA A 161 2.21 7.25 -16.72
CA ALA A 161 2.18 6.12 -17.65
C ALA A 161 0.81 6.11 -18.34
N LYS A 162 0.80 6.04 -19.67
CA LYS A 162 -0.42 6.00 -20.47
C LYS A 162 -0.37 4.88 -21.47
N LYS A 163 -1.55 4.39 -21.82
CA LYS A 163 -1.75 3.36 -22.84
C LYS A 163 -0.91 2.11 -22.54
N ARG A 164 -1.47 1.20 -21.76
CA ARG A 164 -0.82 -0.07 -21.43
C ARG A 164 -0.75 -0.95 -22.68
N THR A 165 0.46 -1.34 -23.06
CA THR A 165 0.78 -2.19 -24.22
C THR A 165 1.19 -3.61 -23.83
N GLY A 166 1.53 -3.83 -22.56
CA GLY A 166 1.91 -5.14 -22.02
C GLY A 166 0.89 -5.73 -21.05
N GLU A 167 1.17 -6.93 -20.56
CA GLU A 167 0.25 -7.69 -19.69
C GLU A 167 0.28 -7.22 -18.22
N GLN A 168 1.36 -6.57 -17.79
CA GLN A 168 1.55 -6.23 -16.38
C GLN A 168 0.77 -4.97 -15.98
N ASN A 169 0.12 -5.02 -14.82
CA ASN A 169 -0.53 -3.83 -14.25
C ASN A 169 0.52 -2.77 -13.84
N PHE A 170 0.05 -1.54 -13.58
CA PHE A 170 0.91 -0.39 -13.28
C PHE A 170 1.85 -0.62 -12.08
N ILE A 171 1.35 -1.25 -11.02
CA ILE A 171 2.09 -1.49 -9.78
C ILE A 171 3.08 -2.65 -9.93
N SER A 172 2.69 -3.72 -10.62
CA SER A 172 3.58 -4.83 -10.94
C SER A 172 4.75 -4.38 -11.82
N CYS A 173 4.53 -3.46 -12.77
CA CYS A 173 5.61 -2.87 -13.56
C CYS A 173 6.63 -2.16 -12.66
N ILE A 174 6.16 -1.35 -11.72
CA ILE A 174 7.01 -0.64 -10.75
C ILE A 174 7.78 -1.63 -9.89
N ARG A 175 7.10 -2.62 -9.28
CA ARG A 175 7.73 -3.62 -8.41
C ARG A 175 8.80 -4.41 -9.17
N LYS A 176 8.45 -4.97 -10.33
CA LYS A 176 9.36 -5.81 -11.13
C LYS A 176 10.55 -5.01 -11.67
N ALA A 177 10.38 -3.72 -11.98
CA ALA A 177 11.49 -2.86 -12.36
C ALA A 177 12.52 -2.70 -11.22
N LEU A 178 12.04 -2.55 -9.98
CA LEU A 178 12.89 -2.46 -8.79
C LEU A 178 13.56 -3.80 -8.48
N ASP A 179 12.80 -4.89 -8.52
CA ASP A 179 13.27 -6.26 -8.28
C ASP A 179 14.41 -6.64 -9.24
N LYS A 180 14.18 -6.46 -10.55
CA LYS A 180 15.18 -6.72 -11.61
C LYS A 180 16.47 -5.92 -11.41
N HIS A 181 16.39 -4.69 -10.88
CA HIS A 181 17.56 -3.85 -10.69
C HIS A 181 18.32 -4.16 -9.40
N TYR A 182 17.61 -4.26 -8.27
CA TYR A 182 18.23 -4.39 -6.95
C TYR A 182 18.57 -5.83 -6.59
N GLY A 183 18.05 -6.82 -7.34
CA GLY A 183 18.46 -8.22 -7.21
C GLY A 183 18.19 -8.75 -5.81
N ASP A 184 19.23 -9.16 -5.08
CA ASP A 184 19.15 -9.67 -3.71
C ASP A 184 18.81 -8.60 -2.65
N LYS A 185 18.87 -7.31 -3.00
CA LYS A 185 18.55 -6.21 -2.11
C LYS A 185 17.06 -5.88 -2.20
N THR A 186 16.32 -6.19 -1.14
CA THR A 186 14.91 -5.80 -1.05
C THR A 186 14.78 -4.29 -0.85
N VAL A 187 13.96 -3.66 -1.69
CA VAL A 187 13.59 -2.24 -1.57
C VAL A 187 12.08 -2.10 -1.49
N GLY A 188 11.60 -1.07 -0.81
CA GLY A 188 10.17 -0.78 -0.69
C GLY A 188 9.85 0.67 -0.96
N MET A 189 8.62 0.94 -1.38
CA MET A 189 8.09 2.28 -1.59
C MET A 189 6.58 2.32 -1.32
N GLY A 190 6.09 3.53 -1.11
CA GLY A 190 4.66 3.81 -1.10
C GLY A 190 4.39 5.21 -1.62
N GLY A 191 3.16 5.66 -1.42
CA GLY A 191 2.70 6.98 -1.87
C GLY A 191 1.26 6.92 -2.31
N THR A 192 0.95 7.59 -3.41
CA THR A 192 -0.40 7.58 -4.00
C THR A 192 -0.32 7.74 -5.51
N PHE A 193 -1.29 7.20 -6.24
CA PHE A 193 -1.48 7.51 -7.64
C PHE A 193 -2.95 7.68 -7.98
N ILE A 194 -3.21 8.29 -9.13
CA ILE A 194 -4.54 8.48 -9.66
C ILE A 194 -4.60 7.74 -10.99
N ILE A 195 -5.65 6.92 -11.16
CA ILE A 195 -6.10 6.51 -12.49
C ILE A 195 -6.90 7.68 -13.04
N GLN A 196 -6.30 8.49 -13.91
CA GLN A 196 -6.89 9.74 -14.43
C GLN A 196 -7.95 9.47 -15.50
N LYS A 197 -7.76 8.40 -16.29
CA LYS A 197 -8.69 7.93 -17.33
C LYS A 197 -8.68 6.41 -17.39
N GLY A 198 -9.77 5.85 -17.93
CA GLY A 198 -9.96 4.42 -18.10
C GLY A 198 -10.72 3.77 -16.94
N ASN A 199 -10.82 2.44 -16.98
CA ASN A 199 -11.50 1.63 -15.98
C ASN A 199 -10.51 0.66 -15.34
N ALA A 200 -10.85 0.16 -14.14
CA ALA A 200 -10.07 -0.82 -13.42
C ALA A 200 -10.95 -1.90 -12.79
N LYS A 201 -10.44 -3.13 -12.81
CA LYS A 201 -11.02 -4.26 -12.07
C LYS A 201 -10.64 -4.11 -10.61
N LEU A 202 -11.63 -3.93 -9.75
CA LEU A 202 -11.49 -3.89 -8.30
C LEU A 202 -12.32 -5.01 -7.66
N HIS A 203 -12.03 -5.36 -6.42
CA HIS A 203 -12.94 -6.19 -5.62
C HIS A 203 -13.26 -5.56 -4.27
N ILE A 204 -14.40 -6.00 -3.71
CA ILE A 204 -14.82 -5.73 -2.34
C ILE A 204 -15.17 -7.08 -1.71
N MET A 205 -14.70 -7.31 -0.48
CA MET A 205 -15.09 -8.49 0.28
C MET A 205 -16.58 -8.43 0.66
N PRO A 206 -17.31 -9.56 0.64
CA PRO A 206 -18.64 -9.65 1.25
C PRO A 206 -18.66 -9.15 2.69
N SER A 207 -19.81 -8.62 3.11
CA SER A 207 -20.03 -8.12 4.48
C SER A 207 -19.90 -9.22 5.54
N GLU A 208 -20.22 -10.46 5.17
CA GLU A 208 -20.06 -11.63 6.04
C GLU A 208 -18.88 -12.49 5.58
N PHE A 209 -18.06 -12.93 6.54
CA PHE A 209 -16.99 -13.88 6.27
C PHE A 209 -17.58 -15.24 5.87
N SER A 210 -16.83 -15.98 5.03
CA SER A 210 -17.23 -17.33 4.63
C SER A 210 -17.39 -18.25 5.84
N ALA A 211 -18.50 -18.99 5.90
CA ALA A 211 -18.72 -20.03 6.90
C ALA A 211 -17.93 -21.32 6.60
N CYS A 212 -17.45 -21.49 5.35
CA CYS A 212 -16.65 -22.63 4.92
C CYS A 212 -15.21 -22.22 4.55
N PRO A 213 -14.23 -23.13 4.73
CA PRO A 213 -12.83 -22.85 4.41
C PRO A 213 -12.59 -22.48 2.93
N LEU A 214 -11.96 -21.32 2.71
CA LEU A 214 -11.51 -20.82 1.41
C LEU A 214 -10.04 -21.20 1.17
N GLU A 215 -9.81 -22.44 0.73
CA GLU A 215 -8.47 -23.06 0.68
C GLU A 215 -7.73 -22.86 -0.65
N THR A 216 -8.35 -22.26 -1.66
CA THR A 216 -7.77 -22.06 -2.99
C THR A 216 -8.10 -20.66 -3.51
N ASP A 217 -7.26 -20.12 -4.40
CA ASP A 217 -7.51 -18.82 -5.01
C ASP A 217 -8.83 -18.80 -5.78
N GLU A 218 -9.23 -19.92 -6.39
CA GLU A 218 -10.54 -20.07 -7.03
C GLU A 218 -11.68 -19.91 -6.03
N LYS A 219 -11.63 -20.57 -4.86
CA LYS A 219 -12.64 -20.41 -3.81
C LYS A 219 -12.69 -18.98 -3.29
N VAL A 220 -11.53 -18.34 -3.10
CA VAL A 220 -11.43 -16.93 -2.69
C VAL A 220 -12.07 -16.03 -3.74
N ASN A 221 -11.71 -16.18 -5.00
CA ASN A 221 -12.23 -15.38 -6.10
C ASN A 221 -13.74 -15.56 -6.30
N ASN A 222 -14.29 -16.76 -6.05
CA ASN A 222 -15.73 -16.99 -6.09
C ASN A 222 -16.47 -16.35 -4.90
N TRP A 223 -15.79 -16.16 -3.76
CA TRP A 223 -16.34 -15.46 -2.59
C TRP A 223 -16.26 -13.94 -2.73
N LEU A 224 -15.16 -13.41 -3.29
CA LEU A 224 -14.98 -11.98 -3.54
C LEU A 224 -15.98 -11.45 -4.58
N LYS A 225 -16.41 -10.19 -4.41
CA LYS A 225 -17.21 -9.51 -5.44
C LYS A 225 -16.34 -8.56 -6.25
N PHE A 226 -16.23 -8.85 -7.54
CA PHE A 226 -15.48 -8.02 -8.50
C PHE A 226 -16.36 -6.96 -9.16
N PHE A 227 -15.75 -5.82 -9.44
CA PHE A 227 -16.35 -4.65 -10.06
C PHE A 227 -15.42 -4.11 -11.15
N GLU A 228 -16.00 -3.55 -12.20
CA GLU A 228 -15.28 -2.65 -13.09
C GLU A 228 -15.61 -1.21 -12.65
N MET A 229 -14.60 -0.48 -12.19
CA MET A 229 -14.72 0.88 -11.65
C MET A 229 -14.06 1.89 -12.60
N THR A 230 -14.59 3.10 -12.63
CA THR A 230 -14.26 4.14 -13.61
C THR A 230 -13.39 5.23 -12.98
N ALA A 231 -12.40 5.69 -13.74
CA ALA A 231 -11.61 6.87 -13.37
C ALA A 231 -12.50 8.12 -13.16
N PRO A 232 -12.11 9.06 -12.27
CA PRO A 232 -10.87 9.06 -11.52
C PRO A 232 -10.91 8.18 -10.26
N LEU A 233 -9.88 7.34 -10.07
CA LEU A 233 -9.67 6.53 -8.86
C LEU A 233 -8.37 6.98 -8.19
N ILE A 234 -8.42 7.29 -6.89
CA ILE A 234 -7.26 7.66 -6.07
C ILE A 234 -6.83 6.42 -5.31
N CYS A 235 -5.61 5.98 -5.56
CA CYS A 235 -5.09 4.70 -5.11
C CYS A 235 -3.91 4.87 -4.16
N GLN A 236 -3.82 3.96 -3.19
CA GLN A 236 -2.84 3.95 -2.12
C GLN A 236 -2.07 2.61 -2.17
N PRO A 237 -0.95 2.56 -2.92
CA PRO A 237 -0.15 1.36 -3.03
C PRO A 237 0.91 1.27 -1.93
N VAL A 238 1.19 0.04 -1.52
CA VAL A 238 2.42 -0.35 -0.83
C VAL A 238 3.11 -1.42 -1.66
N ILE A 239 4.40 -1.19 -1.92
CA ILE A 239 5.20 -2.00 -2.84
C ILE A 239 6.48 -2.40 -2.14
N VAL A 240 6.79 -3.70 -2.18
CA VAL A 240 8.09 -4.25 -1.80
C VAL A 240 8.59 -5.09 -2.96
N SER A 241 9.84 -4.88 -3.40
CA SER A 241 10.37 -5.49 -4.63
C SER A 241 10.29 -7.03 -4.58
N GLN A 242 10.63 -7.60 -3.43
CA GLN A 242 10.59 -9.04 -3.13
C GLN A 242 10.41 -9.25 -1.63
N ASP A 243 10.00 -10.44 -1.21
CA ASP A 243 9.94 -10.80 0.22
C ASP A 243 11.30 -11.36 0.69
N PRO A 244 12.00 -10.72 1.66
CA PRO A 244 13.25 -11.24 2.22
C PRO A 244 13.05 -12.34 3.29
N GLY A 245 11.87 -12.97 3.35
CA GLY A 245 11.55 -14.06 4.28
C GLY A 245 10.65 -13.66 5.46
N PHE A 246 9.94 -12.54 5.35
CA PHE A 246 9.04 -12.00 6.37
C PHE A 246 7.56 -12.30 6.15
N ASP A 247 7.23 -13.08 5.12
CA ASP A 247 5.86 -13.36 4.73
C ASP A 247 5.10 -12.07 4.39
N LEU A 248 5.67 -11.32 3.46
CA LEU A 248 5.20 -10.01 3.03
C LEU A 248 4.15 -10.12 1.93
N ARG A 249 3.24 -9.15 1.92
CA ARG A 249 2.43 -8.85 0.72
C ARG A 249 3.21 -7.83 -0.13
N VAL A 250 3.81 -8.32 -1.22
CA VAL A 250 4.75 -7.53 -2.05
C VAL A 250 4.07 -6.44 -2.89
N GLU A 251 2.79 -6.60 -3.19
CA GLU A 251 1.95 -5.60 -3.85
C GLU A 251 0.60 -5.57 -3.13
N HIS A 252 0.17 -4.39 -2.69
CA HIS A 252 -1.17 -4.20 -2.16
C HIS A 252 -1.63 -2.77 -2.44
N THR A 253 -2.73 -2.64 -3.18
CA THR A 253 -3.28 -1.33 -3.57
C THR A 253 -4.77 -1.29 -3.35
N HIS A 254 -5.23 -0.35 -2.51
CA HIS A 254 -6.64 0.00 -2.40
C HIS A 254 -6.89 1.37 -3.03
N CYS A 255 -8.10 1.59 -3.55
CA CYS A 255 -8.50 2.85 -4.15
C CYS A 255 -9.83 3.37 -3.55
N PHE A 256 -10.03 4.68 -3.67
CA PHE A 256 -11.26 5.40 -3.37
C PHE A 256 -11.51 6.47 -4.43
N SER A 257 -12.71 7.05 -4.45
CA SER A 257 -13.06 8.13 -5.37
C SER A 257 -13.97 9.17 -4.72
N HIS A 258 -14.18 10.28 -5.43
CA HIS A 258 -15.19 11.28 -5.06
C HIS A 258 -16.56 11.01 -5.68
N HIS A 259 -16.72 9.89 -6.39
CA HIS A 259 -17.94 9.49 -7.11
C HIS A 259 -18.55 8.18 -6.61
N GLY A 260 -18.05 7.63 -5.49
CA GLY A 260 -18.67 6.50 -4.79
C GLY A 260 -18.05 5.12 -5.07
N GLU A 261 -16.95 5.06 -5.82
CA GLU A 261 -16.28 3.81 -6.20
C GLU A 261 -14.94 3.63 -5.48
N GLY A 262 -14.67 2.42 -4.99
CA GLY A 262 -13.41 2.07 -4.37
C GLY A 262 -13.36 0.60 -3.95
N GLY A 263 -12.20 0.15 -3.49
CA GLY A 263 -11.94 -1.25 -3.18
C GLY A 263 -10.50 -1.65 -3.47
N HIS A 264 -10.26 -2.95 -3.58
CA HIS A 264 -8.94 -3.52 -3.83
C HIS A 264 -8.64 -3.58 -5.34
N TYR A 265 -7.57 -2.96 -5.80
CA TYR A 265 -7.17 -2.86 -7.21
C TYR A 265 -6.49 -4.14 -7.72
N HIS A 266 -6.93 -4.63 -8.89
CA HIS A 266 -6.29 -5.74 -9.61
C HIS A 266 -5.47 -5.24 -10.80
N MET A 267 -6.15 -4.56 -11.74
CA MET A 267 -5.54 -4.03 -12.97
C MET A 267 -6.51 -3.08 -13.69
N ASP A 268 -6.01 -2.27 -14.63
CA ASP A 268 -6.89 -1.60 -15.58
C ASP A 268 -7.54 -2.57 -16.58
N THR A 269 -8.75 -2.25 -17.02
CA THR A 269 -9.52 -3.02 -18.03
C THR A 269 -9.64 -2.29 -19.36
N THR A 270 -9.17 -1.04 -19.45
CA THR A 270 -9.14 -0.24 -20.69
C THR A 270 -7.70 0.15 -21.05
N PRO A 271 -6.85 -0.83 -21.44
CA PRO A 271 -5.42 -0.62 -21.65
C PRO A 271 -5.11 0.50 -22.65
N GLU A 272 -5.90 0.63 -23.72
CA GLU A 272 -5.66 1.62 -24.78
C GLU A 272 -5.86 3.08 -24.35
N THR A 273 -6.66 3.32 -23.30
CA THR A 273 -7.07 4.66 -22.87
C THR A 273 -6.66 5.00 -21.44
N VAL A 274 -6.10 4.05 -20.70
CA VAL A 274 -5.72 4.26 -19.30
C VAL A 274 -4.62 5.32 -19.18
N GLU A 275 -4.77 6.22 -18.21
CA GLU A 275 -3.77 7.22 -17.86
C GLU A 275 -3.51 7.18 -16.35
N TYR A 276 -2.26 6.98 -15.94
CA TYR A 276 -1.82 6.95 -14.55
C TYR A 276 -0.95 8.17 -14.22
N LEU A 277 -1.14 8.72 -13.02
CA LEU A 277 -0.26 9.72 -12.42
C LEU A 277 0.00 9.36 -10.96
N GLY A 278 1.24 9.01 -10.63
CA GLY A 278 1.67 8.62 -9.28
C GLY A 278 2.77 9.48 -8.69
N TYR A 279 2.75 9.61 -7.37
CA TYR A 279 3.76 10.26 -6.54
C TYR A 279 4.24 9.27 -5.48
N PHE A 280 5.52 8.96 -5.51
CA PHE A 280 6.09 7.90 -4.68
C PHE A 280 7.36 8.31 -3.93
N VAL A 281 7.58 7.63 -2.81
CA VAL A 281 8.75 7.82 -1.96
C VAL A 281 9.30 6.44 -1.54
N PRO A 282 10.61 6.18 -1.72
CA PRO A 282 11.27 5.00 -1.17
C PRO A 282 11.16 4.97 0.35
N ALA A 283 10.87 3.81 0.92
CA ALA A 283 10.83 3.61 2.35
C ALA A 283 12.25 3.35 2.91
N GLU A 284 12.56 3.95 4.06
CA GLU A 284 13.83 3.72 4.77
C GLU A 284 13.78 2.44 5.61
N PHE A 285 12.60 2.10 6.13
CA PHE A 285 12.38 0.98 7.03
C PHE A 285 11.14 0.17 6.65
N LEU A 286 11.19 -1.13 6.94
CA LEU A 286 10.02 -2.02 6.93
C LEU A 286 9.82 -2.58 8.34
N PHE A 287 8.59 -2.52 8.82
CA PHE A 287 8.17 -3.10 10.09
C PHE A 287 7.20 -4.24 9.82
N ARG A 288 7.58 -5.46 10.23
CA ARG A 288 6.67 -6.61 10.23
C ARG A 288 6.03 -6.75 11.61
N ILE A 289 4.72 -6.58 11.70
CA ILE A 289 3.96 -6.53 12.95
C ILE A 289 2.94 -7.67 12.98
N ASP A 290 2.90 -8.41 14.09
CA ASP A 290 2.01 -9.55 14.30
C ASP A 290 1.96 -10.54 13.11
N ARG A 291 3.14 -10.94 12.63
CA ARG A 291 3.28 -11.92 11.55
C ARG A 291 2.55 -13.23 11.89
N PRO A 292 1.69 -13.77 11.00
CA PRO A 292 1.07 -15.07 11.19
C PRO A 292 2.11 -16.16 11.44
N LYS A 293 1.87 -17.00 12.45
CA LYS A 293 2.73 -18.17 12.75
C LYS A 293 2.57 -19.28 11.71
N GLU A 294 1.35 -19.44 11.23
CA GLU A 294 0.96 -20.33 10.13
C GLU A 294 0.62 -19.47 8.92
N THR A 295 1.10 -19.87 7.74
CA THR A 295 0.95 -19.08 6.52
C THR A 295 0.72 -19.96 5.29
N HIS A 296 0.20 -19.35 4.23
CA HIS A 296 -0.07 -19.96 2.93
C HIS A 296 -0.02 -18.90 1.82
N MET A 297 0.01 -19.32 0.56
CA MET A 297 0.07 -18.41 -0.59
C MET A 297 -1.29 -18.00 -1.16
N VAL A 298 -2.38 -18.62 -0.69
CA VAL A 298 -3.75 -18.35 -1.15
C VAL A 298 -4.23 -16.94 -0.78
N GLY A 299 -4.96 -16.29 -1.69
CA GLY A 299 -5.65 -15.01 -1.48
C GLY A 299 -4.72 -13.79 -1.48
N ARG A 300 -3.59 -13.88 -2.19
CA ARG A 300 -2.58 -12.81 -2.27
C ARG A 300 -2.61 -11.99 -3.57
N ASP A 301 -3.65 -12.17 -4.37
CA ASP A 301 -3.93 -11.35 -5.56
C ASP A 301 -4.62 -10.04 -5.20
#